data_AF-J7LBE1-F1
#
_entry.id   AF-J7LBE1-F1
#
_cell.length_a   1.000
_cell.length_b   1.000
_cell.length_c   1.000
_cell.angle_alpha   90.00
_cell.angle_beta   90.00
_cell.angle_gamma   90.00
#
_symmetry.space_group_name_H-M   'P 1'
#
loop_
_entity.id
_entity.type
_entity.pdbx_description
1 polymer ?
#
loop_
_entity_poly.entity_id
_entity_poly.type
_entity_poly.pdbx_seq_one_letter_code
_entity_poly.pdbx_strand_id
1 'polypeptide(L)'
;MEAVVHDTDTEYFRPPLTLGDLAAVEEFLAESGRVVEEDLLVSSDGAVAVLADEVVSVAMDPVEEVWSYPAEDVTDVGVTADGASVVVEYREALGPIESVWTVVLGSKTGNVLDSHRSWGSASEGIGELTEDSTVRVEQDAVVASSSLVGSEALWERDLSRACASGSPREVEVATLEKTVLASYACPDEETVHVEALNTGTGETFWEHSWNGDSVPEVRPWLSKEVPGDGVEPVTPMFADGATGRTSILTLRENGYAPEDFDPWRAVPGLDEFIEKPLMDMDPAPERIIFTDDPNMTEYLLIVRSIHALVEDESVPFSEDDVDESLKIEGELAENPMQWETAMEAHVFPLRDEIEIALF
;
A
#
# COMPACT_ATOMS: atom_id res chain seq x y z
N MET A 1 0.21 0.90 -30.35
CA MET A 1 1.28 -0.11 -30.36
C MET A 1 0.71 -1.29 -29.58
N GLU A 2 0.81 -2.52 -30.07
CA GLU A 2 0.15 -3.69 -29.46
C GLU A 2 1.15 -4.43 -28.57
N ALA A 3 0.78 -4.74 -27.34
CA ALA A 3 1.57 -5.59 -26.45
C ALA A 3 1.58 -7.03 -26.95
N VAL A 4 2.69 -7.74 -26.72
CA VAL A 4 2.81 -9.16 -27.04
C VAL A 4 2.21 -9.93 -25.87
N VAL A 5 1.13 -10.67 -26.12
CA VAL A 5 0.39 -11.42 -25.09
C VAL A 5 0.80 -12.89 -25.09
N HIS A 6 1.18 -13.41 -23.92
CA HIS A 6 1.26 -14.85 -23.65
C HIS A 6 -0.02 -15.34 -22.96
N ASP A 7 -0.66 -16.38 -23.52
CA ASP A 7 -2.02 -16.81 -23.15
C ASP A 7 -1.99 -17.76 -21.94
N THR A 8 -2.43 -17.29 -20.76
CA THR A 8 -2.58 -18.09 -19.53
C THR A 8 -4.04 -18.08 -19.06
N ASP A 9 -4.84 -18.98 -19.63
CA ASP A 9 -6.28 -19.06 -19.42
C ASP A 9 -6.63 -20.16 -18.39
N THR A 10 -6.58 -19.83 -17.10
CA THR A 10 -7.35 -20.51 -16.03
C THR A 10 -7.50 -19.59 -14.82
N GLU A 11 -8.73 -19.43 -14.30
CA GLU A 11 -8.99 -18.93 -12.94
C GLU A 11 -8.43 -19.95 -11.94
N TYR A 12 -7.12 -19.88 -11.73
CA TYR A 12 -6.43 -20.56 -10.65
C TYR A 12 -6.61 -19.73 -9.38
N PHE A 13 -6.98 -20.39 -8.29
CA PHE A 13 -6.78 -19.83 -6.96
C PHE A 13 -5.28 -19.57 -6.83
N ARG A 14 -4.87 -18.29 -6.85
CA ARG A 14 -3.47 -17.92 -6.71
C ARG A 14 -3.13 -17.99 -5.22
N PRO A 15 -2.07 -18.69 -4.81
CA PRO A 15 -1.55 -18.56 -3.46
C PRO A 15 -1.16 -17.10 -3.19
N PRO A 16 -1.18 -16.66 -1.92
CA PRO A 16 -0.72 -15.32 -1.56
C PRO A 16 0.74 -15.13 -1.96
N LEU A 17 1.07 -13.92 -2.37
CA LEU A 17 2.41 -13.56 -2.80
C LEU A 17 3.34 -13.40 -1.58
N THR A 18 4.59 -13.86 -1.74
CA THR A 18 5.66 -13.85 -0.74
C THR A 18 6.87 -13.06 -1.22
N LEU A 19 7.79 -12.74 -0.32
CA LEU A 19 9.10 -12.17 -0.69
C LEU A 19 9.92 -13.13 -1.55
N GLY A 20 9.78 -14.44 -1.31
CA GLY A 20 10.38 -15.48 -2.14
C GLY A 20 9.89 -15.42 -3.59
N ASP A 21 8.60 -15.12 -3.81
CA ASP A 21 8.05 -14.97 -5.16
C ASP A 21 8.59 -13.72 -5.86
N LEU A 22 8.72 -12.59 -5.15
CA LEU A 22 9.33 -11.38 -5.68
C LEU A 22 10.81 -11.62 -6.04
N ALA A 23 11.58 -12.27 -5.15
CA ALA A 23 12.97 -12.62 -5.41
C ALA A 23 13.12 -13.57 -6.61
N ALA A 24 12.19 -14.51 -6.80
CA ALA A 24 12.18 -15.39 -7.96
C ALA A 24 11.92 -14.62 -9.27
N VAL A 25 11.08 -13.58 -9.25
CA VAL A 25 10.88 -12.66 -10.39
C VAL A 25 12.16 -11.88 -10.70
N GLU A 26 12.82 -11.32 -9.69
CA GLU A 26 14.09 -10.63 -9.88
C GLU A 26 15.17 -11.56 -10.45
N GLU A 27 15.28 -12.79 -9.93
CA GLU A 27 16.21 -13.80 -10.44
C GLU A 27 15.91 -14.15 -11.90
N PHE A 28 14.64 -14.38 -12.24
CA PHE A 28 14.20 -14.64 -13.62
C PHE A 28 14.58 -13.50 -14.58
N LEU A 29 14.36 -12.24 -14.17
CA LEU A 29 14.74 -11.07 -14.97
C LEU A 29 16.28 -10.95 -15.09
N ALA A 30 17.01 -11.16 -13.99
CA ALA A 30 18.47 -11.12 -13.98
C ALA A 30 19.10 -12.22 -14.87
N GLU A 31 18.56 -13.44 -14.86
CA GLU A 31 18.99 -14.54 -15.73
C GLU A 31 18.81 -14.21 -17.22
N SER A 32 17.78 -13.42 -17.55
CA SER A 32 17.56 -12.88 -18.90
C SER A 32 18.47 -11.70 -19.27
N GLY A 33 19.29 -11.23 -18.32
CA GLY A 33 20.21 -10.10 -18.49
C GLY A 33 19.55 -8.73 -18.33
N ARG A 34 18.32 -8.68 -17.79
CA ARG A 34 17.56 -7.47 -17.51
C ARG A 34 17.78 -7.06 -16.04
N VAL A 35 17.83 -5.77 -15.77
CA VAL A 35 18.06 -5.22 -14.44
C VAL A 35 16.87 -4.35 -14.08
N VAL A 36 16.29 -4.63 -12.93
CA VAL A 36 15.18 -3.89 -12.33
C VAL A 36 15.71 -2.54 -11.81
N GLU A 37 15.12 -1.43 -12.25
CA GLU A 37 15.56 -0.07 -11.89
C GLU A 37 14.91 0.45 -10.60
N GLU A 38 13.70 -0.02 -10.29
CA GLU A 38 12.86 0.35 -9.15
C GLU A 38 12.25 -0.90 -8.51
N ASP A 39 11.83 -0.82 -7.24
CA ASP A 39 11.23 -1.97 -6.55
C ASP A 39 10.02 -2.56 -7.33
N LEU A 40 9.84 -3.88 -7.25
CA LEU A 40 8.75 -4.56 -7.93
C LEU A 40 7.39 -4.10 -7.41
N LEU A 41 6.47 -3.76 -8.32
CA LEU A 41 5.10 -3.41 -7.97
C LEU A 41 4.19 -4.63 -8.06
N VAL A 42 3.27 -4.78 -7.12
CA VAL A 42 2.35 -5.92 -7.06
C VAL A 42 1.04 -5.60 -7.76
N SER A 43 0.63 -6.47 -8.69
CA SER A 43 -0.65 -6.40 -9.40
C SER A 43 -1.52 -7.62 -9.11
N SER A 44 -2.79 -7.59 -9.56
CA SER A 44 -3.68 -8.76 -9.49
C SER A 44 -3.13 -9.98 -10.21
N ASP A 45 -2.23 -9.77 -11.19
CA ASP A 45 -1.78 -10.79 -12.12
C ASP A 45 -0.30 -11.17 -11.98
N GLY A 46 0.41 -10.61 -11.01
CA GLY A 46 1.82 -10.89 -10.74
C GLY A 46 2.59 -9.63 -10.35
N ALA A 47 3.89 -9.62 -10.59
CA ALA A 47 4.74 -8.46 -10.37
C ALA A 47 4.86 -7.64 -11.66
N VAL A 48 5.05 -6.34 -11.48
CA VAL A 48 5.40 -5.38 -12.51
C VAL A 48 6.79 -4.87 -12.20
N ALA A 49 7.70 -4.99 -13.17
CA ALA A 49 9.07 -4.50 -13.05
C ALA A 49 9.31 -3.35 -14.04
N VAL A 50 9.98 -2.31 -13.56
CA VAL A 50 10.47 -1.20 -14.39
C VAL A 50 11.91 -1.49 -14.79
N LEU A 51 12.14 -1.55 -16.10
CA LEU A 51 13.45 -1.74 -16.71
C LEU A 51 13.83 -0.48 -17.50
N ALA A 52 15.10 -0.38 -17.91
CA ALA A 52 15.63 0.80 -18.58
C ALA A 52 14.89 1.22 -19.87
N ASP A 53 14.31 0.27 -20.59
CA ASP A 53 13.64 0.48 -21.89
C ASP A 53 12.24 -0.15 -21.99
N GLU A 54 11.75 -0.77 -20.93
CA GLU A 54 10.44 -1.42 -20.92
C GLU A 54 9.86 -1.55 -19.50
N VAL A 55 8.54 -1.66 -19.43
CA VAL A 55 7.81 -2.12 -18.24
C VAL A 55 7.32 -3.53 -18.53
N VAL A 56 7.57 -4.47 -17.63
CA VAL A 56 7.22 -5.88 -17.83
C VAL A 56 6.33 -6.39 -16.71
N SER A 57 5.42 -7.30 -17.04
CA SER A 57 4.67 -8.07 -16.05
C SER A 57 5.10 -9.52 -16.07
N VAL A 58 5.33 -10.05 -14.88
CA VAL A 58 5.80 -11.41 -14.63
C VAL A 58 4.80 -12.11 -13.71
N ALA A 59 4.20 -13.19 -14.21
CA ALA A 59 3.41 -14.11 -13.39
C ALA A 59 4.36 -14.84 -12.43
N MET A 60 3.86 -15.29 -11.27
CA MET A 60 4.69 -15.91 -10.23
C MET A 60 4.46 -17.43 -10.07
N ASP A 61 3.38 -17.97 -10.63
CA ASP A 61 3.13 -19.43 -10.65
C ASP A 61 2.53 -19.89 -11.99
N PRO A 62 3.38 -20.40 -12.92
CA PRO A 62 4.84 -20.41 -12.86
C PRO A 62 5.43 -19.00 -13.03
N VAL A 63 6.71 -18.82 -12.66
CA VAL A 63 7.45 -17.58 -12.97
C VAL A 63 7.64 -17.45 -14.48
N GLU A 64 6.89 -16.56 -15.11
CA GLU A 64 6.97 -16.32 -16.56
C GLU A 64 6.56 -14.90 -16.94
N GLU A 65 7.21 -14.35 -17.97
CA GLU A 65 6.80 -13.06 -18.55
C GLU A 65 5.43 -13.19 -19.23
N VAL A 66 4.47 -12.37 -18.78
CA VAL A 66 3.12 -12.32 -19.33
C VAL A 66 3.06 -11.36 -20.52
N TRP A 67 3.64 -10.17 -20.34
CA TRP A 67 3.73 -9.13 -21.35
C TRP A 67 4.87 -8.16 -21.05
N SER A 68 5.30 -7.46 -22.09
CA SER A 68 6.25 -6.35 -22.06
C SER A 68 5.69 -5.14 -22.80
N TYR A 69 5.91 -3.95 -22.25
CA TYR A 69 5.53 -2.67 -22.83
C TYR A 69 6.76 -1.78 -23.02
N PRO A 70 7.13 -1.43 -24.27
CA PRO A 70 8.31 -0.61 -24.51
C PRO A 70 8.08 0.84 -24.07
N ALA A 71 8.92 1.33 -23.16
CA ALA A 71 8.90 2.68 -22.63
C ALA A 71 10.31 3.10 -22.23
N GLU A 72 10.88 4.09 -22.93
CA GLU A 72 12.15 4.71 -22.56
C GLU A 72 11.88 5.95 -21.69
N ASP A 73 12.79 6.26 -20.75
CA ASP A 73 12.68 7.44 -19.85
C ASP A 73 11.37 7.42 -19.06
N VAL A 74 11.06 6.26 -18.46
CA VAL A 74 9.99 6.09 -17.49
C VAL A 74 10.24 7.02 -16.30
N THR A 75 9.23 7.82 -15.97
CA THR A 75 9.30 8.78 -14.87
C THR A 75 8.58 8.32 -13.63
N ASP A 76 7.57 7.48 -13.80
CA ASP A 76 6.79 6.92 -12.71
C ASP A 76 5.99 5.72 -13.21
N VAL A 77 5.78 4.73 -12.34
CA VAL A 77 4.91 3.58 -12.59
C VAL A 77 4.11 3.28 -11.33
N GLY A 78 2.82 3.05 -11.50
CA GLY A 78 1.93 2.68 -10.41
C GLY A 78 0.97 1.58 -10.81
N VAL A 79 0.46 0.87 -9.81
CA VAL A 79 -0.61 -0.11 -9.97
C VAL A 79 -1.86 0.40 -9.28
N THR A 80 -3.02 0.27 -9.92
CA THR A 80 -4.29 0.71 -9.32
C THR A 80 -4.60 0.00 -8.01
N ALA A 81 -5.36 0.65 -7.13
CA ALA A 81 -5.71 0.10 -5.81
C ALA A 81 -6.41 -1.27 -5.88
N ASP A 82 -7.02 -1.65 -6.99
CA ASP A 82 -7.62 -2.97 -7.25
C ASP A 82 -6.64 -3.97 -7.93
N GLY A 83 -5.52 -3.48 -8.47
CA GLY A 83 -4.46 -4.28 -9.07
C GLY A 83 -4.67 -4.59 -10.55
N ALA A 84 -5.80 -4.12 -11.12
CA ALA A 84 -6.24 -4.51 -12.46
C ALA A 84 -5.57 -3.70 -13.57
N SER A 85 -4.97 -2.56 -13.25
CA SER A 85 -4.31 -1.69 -14.23
C SER A 85 -2.93 -1.23 -13.76
N VAL A 86 -2.02 -1.11 -14.72
CA VAL A 86 -0.69 -0.52 -14.55
C VAL A 86 -0.69 0.81 -15.27
N VAL A 87 -0.32 1.87 -14.56
CA VAL A 87 -0.18 3.22 -15.11
C VAL A 87 1.30 3.49 -15.28
N VAL A 88 1.71 3.85 -16.50
CA VAL A 88 3.10 4.18 -16.84
C VAL A 88 3.16 5.61 -17.31
N GLU A 89 3.95 6.44 -16.64
CA GLU A 89 4.34 7.77 -17.12
C GLU A 89 5.76 7.73 -17.66
N TYR A 90 5.95 8.20 -18.89
CA TYR A 90 7.28 8.31 -19.49
C TYR A 90 7.41 9.58 -20.31
N ARG A 91 8.65 10.08 -20.43
CA ARG A 91 8.95 11.30 -21.18
C ARG A 91 9.21 10.97 -22.64
N GLU A 92 8.63 11.79 -23.52
CA GLU A 92 9.01 11.80 -24.93
C GLU A 92 9.55 13.19 -25.31
N ALA A 93 10.87 13.28 -25.51
CA ALA A 93 11.53 14.50 -25.93
C ALA A 93 11.33 14.75 -27.45
N LEU A 94 10.27 15.46 -27.82
CA LEU A 94 10.07 15.96 -29.19
C LEU A 94 10.64 17.37 -29.37
N GLY A 95 11.96 17.49 -29.30
CA GLY A 95 12.66 18.77 -29.51
C GLY A 95 12.66 19.68 -28.27
N PRO A 96 12.40 21.00 -28.38
CA PRO A 96 12.52 21.92 -27.25
C PRO A 96 11.32 21.90 -26.28
N ILE A 97 10.33 21.04 -26.53
CA ILE A 97 9.13 20.90 -25.69
C ILE A 97 9.09 19.45 -25.23
N GLU A 98 9.21 19.26 -23.91
CA GLU A 98 8.99 17.97 -23.27
C GLU A 98 7.49 17.69 -23.16
N SER A 99 7.13 16.44 -23.32
CA SER A 99 5.79 15.95 -23.05
C SER A 99 5.87 14.66 -22.26
N VAL A 100 4.90 14.45 -21.39
CA VAL A 100 4.74 13.21 -20.66
C VAL A 100 3.59 12.44 -21.31
N TRP A 101 3.84 11.17 -21.57
CA TRP A 101 2.81 10.21 -21.92
C TRP A 101 2.38 9.49 -20.66
N THR A 102 1.07 9.43 -20.44
CA THR A 102 0.47 8.56 -19.45
C THR A 102 -0.24 7.45 -20.21
N VAL A 103 0.11 6.20 -19.90
CA VAL A 103 -0.44 5.00 -20.53
C VAL A 103 -1.02 4.10 -19.46
N VAL A 104 -2.26 3.68 -19.66
CA VAL A 104 -2.95 2.72 -18.79
C VAL A 104 -2.96 1.37 -19.48
N LEU A 105 -2.35 0.39 -18.86
CA LEU A 105 -2.21 -0.98 -19.34
C LEU A 105 -3.07 -1.91 -18.47
N GLY A 106 -3.79 -2.86 -19.06
CA GLY A 106 -4.45 -3.90 -18.27
C GLY A 106 -3.41 -4.86 -17.68
N SER A 107 -3.40 -5.06 -16.36
CA SER A 107 -2.38 -5.84 -15.64
C SER A 107 -2.25 -7.27 -16.17
N LYS A 108 -3.35 -7.91 -16.57
CA LYS A 108 -3.34 -9.25 -17.16
C LYS A 108 -2.78 -9.34 -18.58
N THR A 109 -2.89 -8.28 -19.37
CA THR A 109 -2.69 -8.38 -20.84
C THR A 109 -1.65 -7.45 -21.42
N GLY A 110 -1.25 -6.39 -20.70
CA GLY A 110 -0.42 -5.33 -21.23
C GLY A 110 -1.10 -4.51 -22.32
N ASN A 111 -2.38 -4.75 -22.63
CA ASN A 111 -3.10 -3.99 -23.63
C ASN A 111 -3.29 -2.55 -23.15
N VAL A 112 -3.00 -1.59 -24.03
CA VAL A 112 -3.28 -0.18 -23.80
C VAL A 112 -4.80 0.01 -23.72
N LEU A 113 -5.28 0.29 -22.51
CA LEU A 113 -6.68 0.63 -22.21
C LEU A 113 -6.94 2.10 -22.54
N ASP A 114 -6.01 2.98 -22.17
CA ASP A 114 -6.01 4.39 -22.54
C ASP A 114 -4.58 4.92 -22.68
N SER A 115 -4.43 6.00 -23.44
CA SER A 115 -3.17 6.73 -23.51
C SER A 115 -3.43 8.19 -23.84
N HIS A 116 -2.82 9.08 -23.08
CA HIS A 116 -2.92 10.51 -23.34
C HIS A 116 -1.56 11.19 -23.13
N ARG A 117 -1.47 12.41 -23.68
CA ARG A 117 -0.24 13.18 -23.70
C ARG A 117 -0.49 14.55 -23.09
N SER A 118 0.30 14.87 -22.07
CA SER A 118 0.31 16.19 -21.45
C SER A 118 1.52 17.00 -21.92
N TRP A 119 1.36 18.33 -21.90
CA TRP A 119 2.38 19.27 -22.35
C TRP A 119 2.56 20.36 -21.29
N GLY A 120 3.80 20.76 -20.99
CA GLY A 120 4.06 22.07 -20.36
C GLY A 120 4.54 22.09 -18.91
N SER A 121 4.78 20.95 -18.27
CA SER A 121 5.57 20.84 -17.02
C SER A 121 6.01 19.39 -16.84
N ALA A 122 7.15 19.18 -16.18
CA ALA A 122 7.52 17.85 -15.70
C ALA A 122 6.37 17.35 -14.82
N SER A 123 5.84 16.14 -15.06
CA SER A 123 4.84 15.58 -14.15
C SER A 123 5.48 15.43 -12.77
N GLU A 124 4.69 15.69 -11.72
CA GLU A 124 5.08 15.46 -10.32
C GLU A 124 4.87 13.99 -9.93
N GLY A 125 4.81 13.08 -10.93
CA GLY A 125 4.45 11.68 -10.77
C GLY A 125 2.98 11.39 -11.08
N ILE A 126 2.63 10.10 -11.04
CA ILE A 126 1.31 9.53 -11.26
C ILE A 126 0.35 9.92 -10.14
N GLY A 127 0.85 10.22 -8.93
CA GLY A 127 0.03 10.46 -7.75
C GLY A 127 -0.58 9.18 -7.19
N GLU A 128 -1.54 9.32 -6.27
CA GLU A 128 -2.21 8.18 -5.65
C GLU A 128 -3.24 7.56 -6.59
N LEU A 129 -3.22 6.24 -6.76
CA LEU A 129 -4.08 5.53 -7.71
C LEU A 129 -5.30 4.88 -7.03
N THR A 130 -6.49 5.21 -7.51
CA THR A 130 -7.71 4.45 -7.22
C THR A 130 -7.93 3.37 -8.29
N GLU A 131 -9.09 2.69 -8.27
CA GLU A 131 -9.50 1.75 -9.34
C GLU A 131 -9.58 2.43 -10.73
N ASP A 132 -10.04 3.68 -10.79
CA ASP A 132 -10.44 4.36 -12.03
C ASP A 132 -9.96 5.83 -12.14
N SER A 133 -9.25 6.33 -11.13
CA SER A 133 -8.77 7.71 -11.07
C SER A 133 -7.37 7.82 -10.49
N THR A 134 -6.70 8.94 -10.76
CA THR A 134 -5.53 9.41 -10.04
C THR A 134 -5.95 10.56 -9.11
N VAL A 135 -5.39 10.59 -7.91
CA VAL A 135 -5.59 11.64 -6.92
C VAL A 135 -4.27 12.33 -6.65
N ARG A 136 -4.27 13.67 -6.75
CA ARG A 136 -3.09 14.50 -6.57
C ARG A 136 -3.37 15.71 -5.69
N VAL A 137 -2.35 16.16 -4.99
CA VAL A 137 -2.34 17.48 -4.36
C VAL A 137 -1.80 18.48 -5.38
N GLU A 138 -2.66 19.34 -5.87
CA GLU A 138 -2.30 20.44 -6.74
C GLU A 138 -1.89 21.69 -5.93
N GLN A 139 -1.55 22.77 -6.65
CA GLN A 139 -1.20 24.05 -6.05
C GLN A 139 -2.32 24.57 -5.13
N ASP A 140 -1.93 25.34 -4.11
CA ASP A 140 -2.85 25.95 -3.14
C ASP A 140 -3.69 24.95 -2.32
N ALA A 141 -3.16 23.74 -2.06
CA ALA A 141 -3.81 22.71 -1.24
C ALA A 141 -5.15 22.21 -1.81
N VAL A 142 -5.22 22.13 -3.14
CA VAL A 142 -6.35 21.52 -3.84
C VAL A 142 -6.07 20.04 -4.03
N VAL A 143 -6.90 19.17 -3.46
CA VAL A 143 -6.88 17.74 -3.79
C VAL A 143 -7.78 17.53 -5.01
N ALA A 144 -7.20 17.03 -6.11
CA ALA A 144 -7.91 16.80 -7.35
C ALA A 144 -7.91 15.31 -7.70
N SER A 145 -9.06 14.82 -8.16
CA SER A 145 -9.17 13.49 -8.77
C SER A 145 -9.40 13.66 -10.26
N SER A 146 -8.62 12.95 -11.08
CA SER A 146 -8.76 12.91 -12.53
C SER A 146 -8.95 11.48 -12.99
N SER A 147 -9.77 11.27 -14.02
CA SER A 147 -9.96 9.92 -14.56
C SER A 147 -8.66 9.35 -15.10
N LEU A 148 -8.44 8.03 -14.92
CA LEU A 148 -7.37 7.32 -15.63
C LEU A 148 -7.62 7.24 -17.14
N VAL A 149 -8.89 7.36 -17.55
CA VAL A 149 -9.30 7.36 -18.96
C VAL A 149 -9.49 8.82 -19.40
N GLY A 150 -8.48 9.36 -20.08
CA GLY A 150 -8.39 10.77 -20.44
C GLY A 150 -7.75 11.64 -19.35
N SER A 151 -7.92 12.96 -19.48
CA SER A 151 -7.30 13.95 -18.59
C SER A 151 -8.35 14.89 -17.96
N GLU A 152 -9.57 14.41 -17.79
CA GLU A 152 -10.67 15.20 -17.24
C GLU A 152 -10.68 15.08 -15.71
N ALA A 153 -10.73 16.22 -15.03
CA ALA A 153 -10.94 16.28 -13.60
C ALA A 153 -12.36 15.78 -13.27
N LEU A 154 -12.44 14.78 -12.39
CA LEU A 154 -13.70 14.25 -11.87
C LEU A 154 -14.25 15.17 -10.78
N TRP A 155 -13.38 15.61 -9.87
CA TRP A 155 -13.68 16.59 -8.83
C TRP A 155 -12.41 17.26 -8.32
N GLU A 156 -12.59 18.45 -7.74
CA GLU A 156 -11.55 19.23 -7.07
C GLU A 156 -12.05 19.64 -5.69
N ARG A 157 -11.18 19.46 -4.68
CA ARG A 157 -11.45 19.78 -3.29
C ARG A 157 -10.39 20.76 -2.78
N ASP A 158 -10.80 22.03 -2.68
CA ASP A 158 -10.00 23.09 -2.08
C ASP A 158 -10.05 22.97 -0.54
N LEU A 159 -8.94 22.50 0.06
CA LEU A 159 -8.81 22.33 1.51
C LEU A 159 -8.64 23.66 2.25
N SER A 160 -8.43 24.79 1.56
CA SER A 160 -8.34 26.10 2.22
C SER A 160 -9.61 26.51 2.96
N ARG A 161 -10.74 25.89 2.60
CA ARG A 161 -12.02 26.09 3.28
C ARG A 161 -12.14 25.34 4.60
N ALA A 162 -11.27 24.35 4.83
CA ALA A 162 -11.25 23.59 6.08
C ALA A 162 -10.54 24.36 7.19
N CYS A 163 -9.51 25.16 6.87
CA CYS A 163 -8.94 26.12 7.81
C CYS A 163 -9.83 27.36 7.91
N ALA A 164 -10.36 27.67 9.10
CA ALA A 164 -11.04 28.92 9.40
C ALA A 164 -10.17 30.17 9.15
N SER A 165 -8.84 30.04 9.23
CA SER A 165 -7.87 31.07 8.85
C SER A 165 -6.61 30.49 8.22
N GLY A 166 -6.08 31.17 7.21
CA GLY A 166 -4.84 30.79 6.55
C GLY A 166 -5.03 29.81 5.40
N SER A 167 -3.95 29.18 4.98
CA SER A 167 -3.93 28.13 3.96
C SER A 167 -3.33 26.86 4.56
N PRO A 168 -3.88 25.67 4.22
CA PRO A 168 -3.31 24.41 4.63
C PRO A 168 -1.86 24.26 4.20
N ARG A 169 -1.08 23.48 4.96
CA ARG A 169 0.29 23.10 4.63
C ARG A 169 0.51 21.63 4.92
N GLU A 170 1.59 21.08 4.36
CA GLU A 170 2.01 19.69 4.58
C GLU A 170 0.83 18.75 4.27
N VAL A 171 0.22 18.95 3.10
CA VAL A 171 -0.92 18.14 2.66
C VAL A 171 -0.38 16.82 2.14
N GLU A 172 -0.77 15.73 2.79
CA GLU A 172 -0.52 14.37 2.32
C GLU A 172 -1.85 13.72 1.94
N VAL A 173 -1.80 12.84 0.95
CA VAL A 173 -2.97 12.08 0.48
C VAL A 173 -2.58 10.63 0.32
N ALA A 174 -3.52 9.75 0.62
CA ALA A 174 -3.41 8.32 0.39
C ALA A 174 -4.77 7.79 -0.07
N THR A 175 -4.77 6.79 -0.96
CA THR A 175 -6.00 6.20 -1.49
C THR A 175 -6.14 4.73 -1.16
N LEU A 176 -7.36 4.31 -0.82
CA LEU A 176 -7.71 2.91 -0.59
C LEU A 176 -9.12 2.66 -1.13
N GLU A 177 -9.23 1.76 -2.10
CA GLU A 177 -10.48 1.43 -2.81
C GLU A 177 -11.28 2.69 -3.22
N LYS A 178 -12.27 3.05 -2.39
CA LYS A 178 -13.24 4.13 -2.62
C LYS A 178 -13.04 5.35 -1.72
N THR A 179 -11.95 5.39 -0.97
CA THR A 179 -11.62 6.47 -0.04
C THR A 179 -10.32 7.17 -0.42
N VAL A 180 -10.32 8.49 -0.29
CA VAL A 180 -9.09 9.30 -0.20
C VAL A 180 -8.99 9.79 1.24
N LEU A 181 -7.87 9.53 1.91
CA LEU A 181 -7.54 10.16 3.18
C LEU A 181 -6.57 11.30 2.91
N ALA A 182 -6.92 12.49 3.36
CA ALA A 182 -6.08 13.68 3.28
C ALA A 182 -5.71 14.14 4.70
N SER A 183 -4.42 14.30 4.98
CA SER A 183 -3.93 14.89 6.22
C SER A 183 -3.27 16.23 5.93
N TYR A 184 -3.46 17.23 6.78
CA TYR A 184 -2.89 18.57 6.60
C TYR A 184 -2.87 19.39 7.89
N ALA A 185 -1.97 20.37 7.95
CA ALA A 185 -1.91 21.35 9.02
C ALA A 185 -2.66 22.64 8.65
N CYS A 186 -3.31 23.25 9.63
CA CYS A 186 -3.83 24.62 9.61
C CYS A 186 -2.97 25.47 10.58
N PRO A 187 -1.85 26.05 10.13
CA PRO A 187 -0.85 26.65 11.04
C PRO A 187 -1.35 27.87 11.81
N ASP A 188 -2.25 28.67 11.21
CA ASP A 188 -2.82 29.85 11.86
C ASP A 188 -3.83 29.48 12.98
N GLU A 189 -4.27 28.21 13.00
CA GLU A 189 -5.15 27.64 14.02
C GLU A 189 -4.41 26.73 15.01
N GLU A 190 -3.12 26.44 14.77
CA GLU A 190 -2.33 25.47 15.53
C GLU A 190 -3.08 24.12 15.63
N THR A 191 -3.65 23.68 14.50
CA THR A 191 -4.38 22.41 14.40
C THR A 191 -3.93 21.59 13.20
N VAL A 192 -4.02 20.28 13.33
CA VAL A 192 -3.87 19.32 12.24
C VAL A 192 -5.17 18.57 12.04
N HIS A 193 -5.46 18.24 10.79
CA HIS A 193 -6.73 17.66 10.36
C HIS A 193 -6.46 16.43 9.52
N VAL A 194 -7.38 15.48 9.60
CA VAL A 194 -7.47 14.35 8.69
C VAL A 194 -8.92 14.25 8.23
N GLU A 195 -9.13 14.27 6.92
CA GLU A 195 -10.43 14.12 6.27
C GLU A 195 -10.45 12.85 5.41
N ALA A 196 -11.56 12.11 5.44
CA ALA A 196 -11.83 11.04 4.50
C ALA A 196 -12.87 11.50 3.46
N LEU A 197 -12.47 11.44 2.19
CA LEU A 197 -13.25 11.85 1.03
C LEU A 197 -13.70 10.62 0.25
N ASN A 198 -14.90 10.67 -0.33
CA ASN A 198 -15.32 9.69 -1.31
C ASN A 198 -14.58 9.88 -2.64
N THR A 199 -13.89 8.85 -3.13
CA THR A 199 -13.13 8.89 -4.41
C THR A 199 -13.96 9.28 -5.63
N GLY A 200 -15.25 9.01 -5.65
CA GLY A 200 -16.11 9.32 -6.80
C GLY A 200 -16.67 10.75 -6.78
N THR A 201 -16.79 11.38 -5.60
CA THR A 201 -17.46 12.69 -5.46
C THR A 201 -16.60 13.79 -4.84
N GLY A 202 -15.51 13.44 -4.16
CA GLY A 202 -14.71 14.36 -3.36
C GLY A 202 -15.43 14.86 -2.10
N GLU A 203 -16.57 14.27 -1.73
CA GLU A 203 -17.33 14.67 -0.54
C GLU A 203 -16.71 14.08 0.72
N THR A 204 -16.44 14.94 1.71
CA THR A 204 -16.01 14.54 3.06
C THR A 204 -17.14 13.80 3.77
N PHE A 205 -16.86 12.57 4.22
CA PHE A 205 -17.81 11.78 5.02
C PHE A 205 -17.33 11.55 6.46
N TRP A 206 -16.06 11.81 6.74
CA TRP A 206 -15.47 11.73 8.07
C TRP A 206 -14.33 12.74 8.19
N GLU A 207 -14.20 13.36 9.36
CA GLU A 207 -13.15 14.33 9.67
C GLU A 207 -12.75 14.18 11.13
N HIS A 208 -11.47 14.41 11.43
CA HIS A 208 -10.97 14.52 12.79
C HIS A 208 -9.84 15.53 12.86
N SER A 209 -9.68 16.19 14.02
CA SER A 209 -8.70 17.26 14.20
C SER A 209 -8.04 17.20 15.57
N TRP A 210 -6.78 17.61 15.63
CA TRP A 210 -6.00 17.72 16.86
C TRP A 210 -5.34 19.10 16.97
N ASN A 211 -5.00 19.50 18.19
CA ASN A 211 -4.14 20.68 18.39
C ASN A 211 -2.67 20.29 18.13
N GLY A 212 -1.94 21.16 17.47
CA GLY A 212 -0.54 20.98 17.08
C GLY A 212 -0.30 21.27 15.60
N ASP A 213 0.93 21.04 15.17
CA ASP A 213 1.37 21.30 13.78
C ASP A 213 1.91 20.04 13.09
N SER A 214 2.02 18.91 13.80
CA SER A 214 2.57 17.66 13.26
C SER A 214 1.51 16.89 12.49
N VAL A 215 1.56 16.94 11.15
CA VAL A 215 0.64 16.22 10.29
C VAL A 215 0.90 14.70 10.39
N PRO A 216 -0.13 13.87 10.64
CA PRO A 216 0.04 12.43 10.60
C PRO A 216 0.36 11.93 9.19
N GLU A 217 1.34 11.04 9.07
CA GLU A 217 1.61 10.30 7.84
C GLU A 217 0.43 9.37 7.54
N VAL A 218 -0.16 9.44 6.36
CA VAL A 218 -1.30 8.57 5.97
C VAL A 218 -0.82 7.47 5.03
N ARG A 219 -1.12 6.21 5.35
CA ARG A 219 -0.74 5.04 4.54
C ARG A 219 -1.93 4.09 4.35
N PRO A 220 -2.28 3.75 3.09
CA PRO A 220 -3.26 2.70 2.85
C PRO A 220 -2.59 1.35 3.08
N TRP A 221 -3.31 0.40 3.68
CA TRP A 221 -2.85 -0.98 3.76
C TRP A 221 -3.83 -1.86 2.99
N LEU A 222 -3.38 -2.35 1.85
CA LEU A 222 -4.17 -3.22 0.99
C LEU A 222 -4.01 -4.66 1.44
N SER A 223 -5.13 -5.36 1.63
CA SER A 223 -5.19 -6.80 1.96
C SER A 223 -4.38 -7.73 1.05
N LYS A 224 -4.03 -7.25 -0.16
CA LYS A 224 -3.31 -7.95 -1.22
C LYS A 224 -1.82 -7.58 -1.34
N GLU A 225 -1.31 -6.64 -0.54
CA GLU A 225 0.11 -6.30 -0.53
C GLU A 225 0.96 -7.51 -0.12
N VAL A 226 2.17 -7.61 -0.67
CA VAL A 226 3.13 -8.65 -0.26
C VAL A 226 3.64 -8.26 1.11
N PRO A 227 3.45 -9.11 2.13
CA PRO A 227 3.92 -8.73 3.44
C PRO A 227 5.46 -8.71 3.46
N GLY A 228 6.06 -7.63 3.99
CA GLY A 228 7.45 -7.63 4.46
C GLY A 228 8.49 -7.08 3.47
N ASP A 229 8.03 -6.52 2.35
CA ASP A 229 8.87 -5.89 1.32
C ASP A 229 9.44 -4.51 1.74
N GLY A 230 9.13 -4.06 2.96
CA GLY A 230 9.48 -2.73 3.46
C GLY A 230 8.58 -1.61 2.93
N VAL A 231 7.67 -1.92 2.00
CA VAL A 231 6.63 -1.03 1.47
C VAL A 231 5.31 -1.24 2.24
N GLU A 232 5.07 -2.45 2.76
CA GLU A 232 3.96 -2.74 3.68
C GLU A 232 3.93 -1.73 4.84
N PRO A 233 2.87 -0.91 4.99
CA PRO A 233 2.81 0.18 5.98
C PRO A 233 3.05 -0.23 7.43
N VAL A 234 2.80 -1.51 7.73
CA VAL A 234 2.91 -2.10 9.06
C VAL A 234 4.34 -2.51 9.39
N THR A 235 5.19 -2.82 8.42
CA THR A 235 6.61 -3.16 8.68
C THR A 235 7.36 -2.00 9.37
N PRO A 236 7.31 -0.75 8.84
CA PRO A 236 7.90 0.41 9.51
C PRO A 236 7.31 0.72 10.88
N MET A 237 6.05 0.35 11.14
CA MET A 237 5.43 0.53 12.46
C MET A 237 6.19 -0.26 13.54
N PHE A 238 6.55 -1.52 13.23
CA PHE A 238 7.33 -2.37 14.13
C PHE A 238 8.83 -2.00 14.14
N ALA A 239 9.44 -1.83 12.97
CA ALA A 239 10.89 -1.62 12.85
C ALA A 239 11.41 -0.34 13.53
N ASP A 240 10.64 0.75 13.48
CA ASP A 240 11.03 2.04 14.07
C ASP A 240 10.56 2.18 15.54
N GLY A 241 9.95 1.14 16.12
CA GLY A 241 9.28 1.24 17.43
C GLY A 241 8.20 2.31 17.45
N ALA A 242 7.50 2.50 16.32
CA ALA A 242 6.48 3.53 16.16
C ALA A 242 5.05 3.04 16.45
N THR A 243 4.90 1.77 16.89
CA THR A 243 3.60 1.17 17.17
C THR A 243 2.76 2.00 18.12
N GLY A 244 3.30 2.46 19.27
CA GLY A 244 2.57 3.31 20.23
C GLY A 244 2.20 4.71 19.75
N ARG A 245 2.65 5.10 18.56
CA ARG A 245 2.40 6.40 17.92
C ARG A 245 1.64 6.25 16.61
N THR A 246 1.25 5.03 16.25
CA THR A 246 0.50 4.70 15.03
C THR A 246 -0.95 4.38 15.40
N SER A 247 -1.91 4.90 14.64
CA SER A 247 -3.31 4.47 14.73
C SER A 247 -3.69 3.69 13.48
N ILE A 248 -4.33 2.54 13.68
CA ILE A 248 -4.85 1.71 12.58
C ILE A 248 -6.37 1.88 12.54
N LEU A 249 -6.87 2.46 11.46
CA LEU A 249 -8.26 2.86 11.30
C LEU A 249 -9.03 1.92 10.38
N THR A 250 -10.25 1.57 10.79
CA THR A 250 -11.20 0.78 9.99
C THR A 250 -12.47 1.59 9.76
N LEU A 251 -13.08 1.41 8.58
CA LEU A 251 -14.33 2.09 8.25
C LEU A 251 -15.51 1.47 9.02
N ARG A 252 -16.24 2.29 9.78
CA ARG A 252 -17.45 1.91 10.53
C ARG A 252 -18.68 2.66 9.99
N GLU A 253 -19.86 2.37 10.55
CA GLU A 253 -21.12 3.03 10.17
C GLU A 253 -21.07 4.57 10.26
N ASN A 254 -20.27 5.13 11.18
CA ASN A 254 -20.14 6.57 11.41
C ASN A 254 -18.78 7.15 10.95
N GLY A 255 -18.08 6.47 10.03
CA GLY A 255 -16.74 6.86 9.56
C GLY A 255 -15.62 6.05 10.20
N TYR A 256 -14.39 6.56 10.14
CA TYR A 256 -13.22 5.84 10.63
C TYR A 256 -13.14 5.84 12.17
N ALA A 257 -12.67 4.71 12.71
CA ALA A 257 -12.34 4.57 14.11
C ALA A 257 -11.14 3.63 14.28
N PRO A 258 -10.33 3.80 15.35
CA PRO A 258 -9.34 2.82 15.73
C PRO A 258 -9.97 1.44 15.96
N GLU A 259 -9.29 0.39 15.51
CA GLU A 259 -9.70 -1.00 15.69
C GLU A 259 -8.88 -1.67 16.80
N ASP A 260 -9.53 -2.50 17.62
CA ASP A 260 -8.90 -3.31 18.65
C ASP A 260 -8.58 -4.70 18.10
N PHE A 261 -7.34 -4.86 17.63
CA PHE A 261 -6.88 -6.09 16.99
C PHE A 261 -6.46 -7.17 17.99
N ASP A 262 -6.69 -8.43 17.62
CA ASP A 262 -6.45 -9.57 18.51
C ASP A 262 -5.03 -9.73 19.07
N PRO A 263 -3.89 -9.34 18.46
CA PRO A 263 -2.59 -9.60 19.09
C PRO A 263 -2.52 -9.05 20.53
N TRP A 264 -2.98 -7.83 20.75
CA TRP A 264 -2.95 -7.17 22.06
C TRP A 264 -4.17 -7.43 22.94
N ARG A 265 -5.27 -7.94 22.36
CA ARG A 265 -6.47 -8.37 23.09
C ARG A 265 -6.34 -9.80 23.59
N ALA A 266 -5.77 -10.68 22.76
CA ALA A 266 -5.65 -12.11 22.98
C ALA A 266 -4.41 -12.48 23.80
N VAL A 267 -3.36 -11.65 23.80
CA VAL A 267 -2.11 -11.89 24.51
C VAL A 267 -1.89 -10.84 25.61
N PRO A 268 -2.29 -11.13 26.86
CA PRO A 268 -2.02 -10.23 27.98
C PRO A 268 -0.50 -10.06 28.20
N GLY A 269 -0.02 -8.82 28.26
CA GLY A 269 1.40 -8.51 28.50
C GLY A 269 2.24 -8.38 27.24
N LEU A 270 1.68 -8.57 26.03
CA LEU A 270 2.37 -8.27 24.78
C LEU A 270 2.86 -6.81 24.73
N ASP A 271 2.13 -5.90 25.37
CA ASP A 271 2.47 -4.49 25.51
C ASP A 271 3.75 -4.20 26.32
N GLU A 272 4.30 -5.19 27.03
CA GLU A 272 5.61 -5.08 27.66
C GLU A 272 6.77 -5.19 26.65
N PHE A 273 6.51 -5.74 25.46
CA PHE A 273 7.51 -6.02 24.42
C PHE A 273 7.23 -5.22 23.14
N ILE A 274 5.95 -5.13 22.75
CA ILE A 274 5.49 -4.39 21.57
C ILE A 274 4.37 -3.44 22.01
N GLU A 275 4.64 -2.13 21.98
CA GLU A 275 3.64 -1.11 22.29
C GLU A 275 2.34 -1.32 21.51
N LYS A 276 1.19 -1.01 22.12
CA LYS A 276 -0.11 -1.07 21.45
C LYS A 276 -0.27 0.10 20.48
N PRO A 277 -0.85 -0.09 19.29
CA PRO A 277 -1.34 1.02 18.47
C PRO A 277 -2.27 1.94 19.27
N LEU A 278 -2.39 3.19 18.86
CA LEU A 278 -3.27 4.17 19.47
C LEU A 278 -4.73 3.73 19.28
N MET A 279 -5.35 3.39 20.41
CA MET A 279 -6.71 2.84 20.52
C MET A 279 -7.81 3.90 20.60
N ASP A 280 -7.41 5.17 20.68
CA ASP A 280 -8.29 6.33 20.66
C ASP A 280 -7.64 7.43 19.81
N MET A 281 -8.46 8.39 19.41
CA MET A 281 -8.05 9.53 18.61
C MET A 281 -7.88 10.79 19.49
N ASP A 282 -7.65 10.64 20.79
CA ASP A 282 -7.43 11.78 21.69
C ASP A 282 -6.05 12.42 21.45
N PRO A 283 -4.91 11.68 21.44
CA PRO A 283 -3.64 12.19 20.95
C PRO A 283 -3.60 12.15 19.41
N ALA A 284 -2.88 13.09 18.81
CA ALA A 284 -2.57 13.03 17.39
C ALA A 284 -1.59 11.86 17.14
N PRO A 285 -1.91 10.90 16.26
CA PRO A 285 -0.96 9.88 15.85
C PRO A 285 0.16 10.50 14.99
N GLU A 286 1.35 9.90 15.01
CA GLU A 286 2.39 10.22 14.03
C GLU A 286 2.08 9.58 12.67
N ARG A 287 1.41 8.42 12.68
CA ARG A 287 1.03 7.67 11.48
C ARG A 287 -0.38 7.13 11.58
N ILE A 288 -1.12 7.19 10.48
CA ILE A 288 -2.43 6.58 10.30
C ILE A 288 -2.31 5.52 9.21
N ILE A 289 -2.58 4.29 9.58
CA ILE A 289 -2.75 3.18 8.63
C ILE A 289 -4.24 2.92 8.50
N PHE A 290 -4.76 2.78 7.27
CA PHE A 290 -6.17 2.48 7.05
C PHE A 290 -6.32 1.32 6.06
N THR A 291 -7.25 0.42 6.35
CA THR A 291 -7.36 -0.89 5.66
C THR A 291 -8.73 -1.12 5.03
N ASP A 292 -8.74 -1.92 3.97
CA ASP A 292 -9.91 -2.38 3.21
C ASP A 292 -10.53 -3.63 3.83
N ASP A 293 -9.72 -4.51 4.42
CA ASP A 293 -10.13 -5.74 5.06
C ASP A 293 -9.62 -5.84 6.51
N PRO A 294 -10.44 -5.47 7.50
CA PRO A 294 -10.03 -5.53 8.90
C PRO A 294 -9.72 -6.96 9.37
N ASN A 295 -10.32 -8.00 8.78
CA ASN A 295 -10.03 -9.38 9.18
C ASN A 295 -8.67 -9.81 8.66
N MET A 296 -8.35 -9.48 7.40
CA MET A 296 -7.04 -9.79 6.83
C MET A 296 -5.93 -9.03 7.55
N THR A 297 -6.16 -7.74 7.84
CA THR A 297 -5.29 -6.89 8.67
C THR A 297 -5.03 -7.49 10.04
N GLU A 298 -6.05 -8.07 10.70
CA GLU A 298 -5.86 -8.75 11.98
C GLU A 298 -4.87 -9.92 11.88
N TYR A 299 -5.01 -10.77 10.85
CA TYR A 299 -4.09 -11.89 10.65
C TYR A 299 -2.68 -11.45 10.26
N LEU A 300 -2.54 -10.40 9.45
CA LEU A 300 -1.23 -9.86 9.09
C LEU A 300 -0.53 -9.23 10.30
N LEU A 301 -1.26 -8.50 11.15
CA LEU A 301 -0.73 -7.96 12.40
C LEU A 301 -0.23 -9.07 13.34
N ILE A 302 -0.94 -10.20 13.38
CA ILE A 302 -0.51 -11.39 14.12
C ILE A 302 0.85 -11.87 13.60
N VAL A 303 0.99 -12.10 12.29
CA VAL A 303 2.24 -12.55 11.67
C VAL A 303 3.37 -11.57 11.98
N ARG A 304 3.14 -10.27 11.72
CA ARG A 304 4.14 -9.23 11.92
C ARG A 304 4.57 -9.07 13.38
N SER A 305 3.66 -9.26 14.32
CA SER A 305 4.00 -9.24 15.75
C SER A 305 4.93 -10.39 16.11
N ILE A 306 4.74 -11.59 15.55
CA ILE A 306 5.64 -12.74 15.77
C ILE A 306 7.01 -12.45 15.19
N HIS A 307 7.09 -11.99 13.94
CA HIS A 307 8.36 -11.60 13.31
C HIS A 307 9.11 -10.57 14.17
N ALA A 308 8.43 -9.51 14.62
CA ALA A 308 9.03 -8.50 15.48
C ALA A 308 9.55 -9.06 16.83
N LEU A 309 8.84 -10.01 17.45
CA LEU A 309 9.30 -10.66 18.68
C LEU A 309 10.52 -11.56 18.44
N VAL A 310 10.57 -12.28 17.32
CA VAL A 310 11.69 -13.18 16.97
C VAL A 310 12.94 -12.38 16.59
N GLU A 311 12.77 -11.25 15.90
CA GLU A 311 13.87 -10.39 15.46
C GLU A 311 14.48 -9.58 16.61
N ASP A 312 13.73 -9.32 17.69
CA ASP A 312 14.22 -8.60 18.86
C ASP A 312 14.98 -9.54 19.84
N GLU A 313 16.31 -9.60 19.68
CA GLU A 313 17.21 -10.35 20.57
C GLU A 313 17.13 -9.96 22.06
N SER A 314 16.47 -8.85 22.41
CA SER A 314 16.29 -8.42 23.80
C SER A 314 15.08 -9.08 24.48
N VAL A 315 14.16 -9.65 23.70
CA VAL A 315 13.00 -10.40 24.16
C VAL A 315 13.40 -11.86 24.40
N PRO A 316 12.92 -12.53 25.47
CA PRO A 316 13.14 -13.95 25.68
C PRO A 316 12.22 -14.80 24.77
N PHE A 317 12.15 -14.47 23.49
CA PHE A 317 11.33 -15.13 22.48
C PHE A 317 12.21 -15.42 21.26
N SER A 318 12.11 -16.62 20.71
CA SER A 318 12.89 -17.03 19.55
C SER A 318 12.05 -17.83 18.57
N GLU A 319 12.54 -18.04 17.36
CA GLU A 319 11.86 -18.84 16.34
C GLU A 319 11.58 -20.28 16.81
N ASP A 320 12.42 -20.83 17.69
CA ASP A 320 12.23 -22.16 18.28
C ASP A 320 10.99 -22.23 19.19
N ASP A 321 10.51 -21.09 19.69
CA ASP A 321 9.33 -20.98 20.55
C ASP A 321 8.01 -20.87 19.76
N VAL A 322 8.09 -20.61 18.45
CA VAL A 322 6.93 -20.51 17.54
C VAL A 322 6.47 -21.90 17.10
N ASP A 323 5.16 -22.17 17.17
CA ASP A 323 4.59 -23.45 16.77
C ASP A 323 4.77 -23.72 15.26
N GLU A 324 4.99 -24.99 14.91
CA GLU A 324 5.16 -25.41 13.52
C GLU A 324 3.94 -25.10 12.63
N SER A 325 2.74 -24.93 13.21
CA SER A 325 1.54 -24.53 12.47
C SER A 325 1.58 -23.09 11.93
N LEU A 326 2.46 -22.25 12.48
CA LEU A 326 2.72 -20.88 12.00
C LEU A 326 3.93 -20.82 11.07
N LYS A 327 4.57 -21.96 10.80
CA LYS A 327 5.74 -22.09 9.93
C LYS A 327 5.36 -22.80 8.63
N ILE A 328 5.98 -22.37 7.52
CA ILE A 328 5.90 -23.02 6.22
C ILE A 328 7.28 -23.56 5.90
N GLU A 329 7.37 -24.89 5.73
CA GLU A 329 8.64 -25.59 5.49
C GLU A 329 9.72 -25.36 6.57
N GLY A 330 9.31 -24.96 7.78
CA GLY A 330 10.19 -24.70 8.92
C GLY A 330 10.63 -23.25 9.07
N GLU A 331 10.19 -22.35 8.20
CA GLU A 331 10.40 -20.89 8.29
C GLU A 331 9.09 -20.20 8.68
N LEU A 332 9.16 -19.04 9.35
CA LEU A 332 7.97 -18.27 9.72
C LEU A 332 7.13 -17.92 8.49
N ALA A 333 5.81 -18.08 8.58
CA ALA A 333 4.91 -17.59 7.53
C ALA A 333 5.08 -16.07 7.34
N GLU A 334 5.09 -15.62 6.09
CA GLU A 334 5.13 -14.20 5.73
C GLU A 334 3.72 -13.63 5.55
N ASN A 335 2.79 -14.45 5.04
CA ASN A 335 1.42 -14.07 4.77
C ASN A 335 0.44 -15.07 5.42
N PRO A 336 -0.58 -14.61 6.16
CA PRO A 336 -1.50 -15.52 6.84
C PRO A 336 -2.34 -16.37 5.87
N MET A 337 -2.52 -15.96 4.62
CA MET A 337 -3.16 -16.81 3.60
C MET A 337 -2.33 -18.07 3.27
N GLN A 338 -1.03 -18.11 3.60
CA GLN A 338 -0.22 -19.34 3.48
C GLN A 338 -0.76 -20.46 4.39
N TRP A 339 -1.43 -20.08 5.49
CA TRP A 339 -2.09 -21.02 6.41
C TRP A 339 -3.32 -21.68 5.80
N GLU A 340 -4.09 -20.99 4.94
CA GLU A 340 -5.27 -21.59 4.29
C GLU A 340 -4.89 -22.72 3.32
N THR A 341 -3.69 -22.65 2.75
CA THR A 341 -3.16 -23.66 1.83
C THR A 341 -2.46 -24.83 2.52
N ALA A 342 -2.02 -24.66 3.76
CA ALA A 342 -1.45 -25.73 4.57
C ALA A 342 -2.57 -26.52 5.26
N MET A 343 -2.81 -27.76 4.83
CA MET A 343 -3.86 -28.67 5.36
C MET A 343 -3.85 -28.89 6.89
N GLU A 344 -2.83 -28.40 7.60
CA GLU A 344 -2.56 -28.62 9.02
C GLU A 344 -2.56 -27.33 9.85
N ALA A 345 -2.59 -26.14 9.23
CA ALA A 345 -2.56 -24.86 9.94
C ALA A 345 -3.96 -24.45 10.40
N HIS A 346 -4.36 -24.93 11.57
CA HIS A 346 -5.38 -24.25 12.34
C HIS A 346 -4.67 -23.15 13.13
N VAL A 347 -5.03 -21.89 12.87
CA VAL A 347 -4.67 -20.74 13.73
C VAL A 347 -5.23 -21.04 15.13
N PHE A 348 -4.46 -21.74 15.95
CA PHE A 348 -4.68 -21.81 17.37
C PHE A 348 -4.27 -20.46 17.95
N PRO A 349 -4.91 -20.01 19.04
CA PRO A 349 -4.74 -18.64 19.49
C PRO A 349 -3.29 -18.43 19.94
N LEU A 350 -2.59 -17.51 19.26
CA LEU A 350 -1.30 -16.90 19.61
C LEU A 350 -1.06 -16.75 21.12
N ARG A 351 -2.15 -16.57 21.85
CA ARG A 351 -2.24 -16.61 23.30
C ARG A 351 -1.43 -17.75 23.92
N ASP A 352 -1.62 -18.99 23.50
CA ASP A 352 -0.96 -20.12 24.17
C ASP A 352 0.55 -20.12 23.88
N GLU A 353 0.98 -19.71 22.68
CA GLU A 353 2.39 -19.67 22.29
C GLU A 353 3.15 -18.53 22.97
N ILE A 354 2.59 -17.32 22.95
CA ILE A 354 3.22 -16.17 23.59
C ILE A 354 3.11 -16.26 25.13
N GLU A 355 2.02 -16.82 25.69
CA GLU A 355 1.96 -17.10 27.14
C GLU A 355 3.00 -18.15 27.56
N ILE A 356 3.30 -19.18 26.74
CA ILE A 356 4.32 -20.20 27.06
C ILE A 356 5.74 -19.64 26.92
N ALA A 357 6.00 -18.78 25.93
CA ALA A 357 7.32 -18.24 25.67
C ALA A 357 7.68 -17.10 26.64
N LEU A 358 6.71 -16.29 27.05
CA LEU A 358 6.93 -15.17 27.97
C LEU A 358 6.85 -15.54 29.47
N PHE A 359 6.30 -16.72 29.84
CA PHE A 359 6.08 -17.11 31.25
C PHE A 359 6.45 -18.56 31.62
#